data_AF-A0A7K0F7A3-F1
#
_entry.id   AF-A0A7K0F7A3-F1
#
_cell.length_a   1.000
_cell.length_b   1.000
_cell.length_c   1.000
_cell.angle_alpha   90.00
_cell.angle_beta   90.00
_cell.angle_gamma   90.00
#
_symmetry.space_group_name_H-M   'P 1'
#
loop_
_entity.id
_entity.type
_entity.pdbx_description
1 polymer ?
#
loop_
_entity_poly.entity_id
_entity_poly.type
_entity_poly.pdbx_seq_one_letter_code
_entity_poly.pdbx_strand_id
1 'polypeptide(L)'
;MEVFTQNIEQVILEHFDKAKSSITIVVAWFTNKRIISKLIDLKKFKNLDIQILVDNNDVNQKYFFDLHLDNLEESGIEVRRQHISKFNHNKFSIIDNETFITGSYNYTNKANQNFENIVVETDTRIAGFYTRIFKFFTDKNYIDPNVEVLSENFEFANKLISTYYPFSQKLFLKLKDQINLGYCFTHENGLYNEISYEPGLIFNPKFKLHKELIYTISDKKSKGYPDLDSNLSQEFNLPITKELILNYQLSEINNFNYQTLQEIANFDSEKIDYESFANDVESNEIALTNYYTRKFKTIYTSQELREILLKNINIVIEDYIWINNFAPFLNETTIENIYKKEN
;
A
#
# COMPACT_ATOMS: atom_id res chain seq x y z
N MET A 1 14.91 -13.90 -0.38
CA MET A 1 14.42 -13.58 0.97
C MET A 1 15.11 -14.42 2.02
N GLU A 2 15.82 -13.77 2.92
CA GLU A 2 16.49 -14.38 4.07
C GLU A 2 15.96 -13.78 5.36
N VAL A 3 15.76 -14.60 6.40
CA VAL A 3 15.21 -14.17 7.70
C VAL A 3 16.20 -14.45 8.81
N PHE A 4 16.44 -13.46 9.66
CA PHE A 4 17.38 -13.56 10.77
C PHE A 4 16.71 -13.16 12.09
N THR A 5 16.91 -13.97 13.12
CA THR A 5 16.43 -13.74 14.50
C THR A 5 17.57 -13.68 15.53
N GLN A 6 18.80 -13.92 15.08
CA GLN A 6 20.01 -13.93 15.90
C GLN A 6 21.12 -13.16 15.18
N ASN A 7 22.06 -12.60 15.95
CA ASN A 7 23.21 -11.85 15.43
C ASN A 7 22.83 -10.73 14.45
N ILE A 8 21.65 -10.13 14.63
CA ILE A 8 21.05 -9.17 13.69
C ILE A 8 21.97 -7.97 13.42
N GLU A 9 22.59 -7.41 14.46
CA GLU A 9 23.56 -6.32 14.32
C GLU A 9 24.71 -6.72 13.38
N GLN A 10 25.26 -7.93 13.53
CA GLN A 10 26.36 -8.41 12.71
C GLN A 10 25.92 -8.58 11.24
N VAL A 11 24.73 -9.14 11.01
CA VAL A 11 24.16 -9.28 9.66
C VAL A 11 24.03 -7.91 8.98
N ILE A 12 23.54 -6.89 9.69
CA ILE A 12 23.42 -5.52 9.15
C ILE A 12 24.79 -4.96 8.78
N LEU A 13 25.78 -5.10 9.67
CA LEU A 13 27.14 -4.60 9.43
C LEU A 13 27.79 -5.26 8.21
N GLU A 14 27.61 -6.58 8.04
CA GLU A 14 28.12 -7.33 6.88
C GLU A 14 27.47 -6.90 5.57
N HIS A 15 26.18 -6.54 5.59
CA HIS A 15 25.52 -5.99 4.40
C HIS A 15 26.00 -4.58 4.09
N PHE A 16 26.19 -3.71 5.10
CA PHE A 16 26.80 -2.39 4.90
C PHE A 16 28.23 -2.49 4.36
N ASP A 17 28.98 -3.52 4.76
CA ASP A 17 30.31 -3.80 4.21
C ASP A 17 30.32 -4.18 2.73
N LYS A 18 29.20 -4.68 2.19
CA LYS A 18 29.07 -5.02 0.78
C LYS A 18 28.64 -3.83 -0.09
N ALA A 19 28.20 -2.73 0.53
CA ALA A 19 27.74 -1.53 -0.18
C ALA A 19 28.83 -0.96 -1.11
N LYS A 20 28.42 -0.56 -2.31
CA LYS A 20 29.28 -0.04 -3.39
C LYS A 20 29.00 1.42 -3.76
N SER A 21 27.75 1.86 -3.61
CA SER A 21 27.28 3.17 -4.07
C SER A 21 26.47 3.92 -3.02
N SER A 22 25.54 3.28 -2.31
CA SER A 22 24.66 3.98 -1.37
C SER A 22 24.16 3.12 -0.20
N ILE A 23 23.87 3.80 0.91
CA ILE A 23 23.18 3.25 2.07
C ILE A 23 22.15 4.28 2.56
N THR A 24 20.87 3.94 2.51
CA THR A 24 19.78 4.73 3.10
C THR A 24 19.24 4.01 4.32
N ILE A 25 19.12 4.70 5.46
CA ILE A 25 18.64 4.13 6.72
C ILE A 25 17.41 4.92 7.19
N VAL A 26 16.34 4.20 7.54
CA VAL A 26 15.16 4.78 8.20
C VAL A 26 14.80 3.94 9.41
N VAL A 27 15.00 4.49 10.61
CA VAL A 27 14.73 3.78 11.87
C VAL A 27 14.07 4.68 12.90
N ALA A 28 13.14 4.12 13.68
CA ALA A 28 12.46 4.86 14.75
C ALA A 28 13.44 5.31 15.84
N TRP A 29 14.37 4.43 16.22
CA TRP A 29 15.42 4.73 17.20
C TRP A 29 16.79 4.30 16.70
N PHE A 30 17.77 5.17 16.91
CA PHE A 30 19.16 4.91 16.55
C PHE A 30 20.08 5.35 17.69
N THR A 31 20.60 4.40 18.47
CA THR A 31 21.54 4.66 19.58
C THR A 31 22.77 3.75 19.55
N ASN A 32 22.87 2.89 18.55
CA ASN A 32 23.93 1.89 18.42
C ASN A 32 25.21 2.52 17.87
N LYS A 33 26.21 2.68 18.74
CA LYS A 33 27.49 3.30 18.39
C LYS A 33 28.29 2.49 17.37
N ARG A 34 28.18 1.16 17.41
CA ARG A 34 28.93 0.28 16.49
C ARG A 34 28.46 0.48 15.06
N ILE A 35 27.15 0.59 14.84
CA ILE A 35 26.58 0.88 13.52
C ILE A 35 26.98 2.30 13.07
N ILE A 36 26.91 3.30 13.95
CA ILE A 36 27.32 4.68 13.62
C ILE A 36 28.79 4.75 13.20
N SER A 37 29.70 4.19 14.01
CA SER A 37 31.13 4.13 13.68
C SER A 37 31.36 3.42 12.35
N LYS A 38 30.65 2.32 12.09
CA LYS A 38 30.77 1.60 10.82
C LYS A 38 30.40 2.47 9.63
N LEU A 39 29.32 3.23 9.71
CA LEU A 39 28.88 4.11 8.61
C LEU A 39 29.92 5.22 8.34
N ILE A 40 30.48 5.80 9.39
CA ILE A 40 31.55 6.81 9.28
C ILE A 40 32.79 6.21 8.61
N ASP A 41 33.22 5.01 9.04
CA ASP A 41 34.36 4.33 8.43
C ASP A 41 34.09 4.02 6.95
N LEU A 42 32.91 3.48 6.63
CA LEU A 42 32.52 3.21 5.25
C LEU A 42 32.52 4.48 4.40
N LYS A 43 31.98 5.60 4.89
CA LYS A 43 32.00 6.88 4.17
C LYS A 43 33.42 7.41 3.91
N LYS A 44 34.35 7.18 4.84
CA LYS A 44 35.75 7.60 4.70
C LYS A 44 36.52 6.75 3.71
N PHE A 45 36.33 5.43 3.73
CA PHE A 45 37.10 4.50 2.91
C PHE A 45 36.44 4.15 1.58
N LYS A 46 35.14 4.40 1.44
CA LYS A 46 34.36 4.17 0.24
C LYS A 46 33.59 5.45 -0.10
N ASN A 47 33.57 5.81 -1.37
CA ASN A 47 32.80 6.95 -1.87
C ASN A 47 31.29 6.61 -1.93
N LEU A 48 30.67 6.36 -0.77
CA LEU A 48 29.27 6.01 -0.64
C LEU A 48 28.40 7.25 -0.39
N ASP A 49 27.22 7.27 -0.99
CA ASP A 49 26.13 8.15 -0.57
C ASP A 49 25.42 7.53 0.64
N ILE A 50 25.50 8.16 1.81
CA ILE A 50 24.89 7.64 3.04
C ILE A 50 23.89 8.66 3.56
N GLN A 51 22.65 8.23 3.68
CA GLN A 51 21.54 9.05 4.14
C GLN A 51 20.81 8.38 5.29
N ILE A 52 20.55 9.13 6.36
CA ILE A 52 19.94 8.61 7.58
C ILE A 52 18.72 9.46 7.93
N LEU A 53 17.58 8.81 8.15
CA LEU A 53 16.40 9.42 8.75
C LEU A 53 16.07 8.68 10.05
N VAL A 54 16.01 9.43 11.14
CA VAL A 54 15.51 8.94 12.43
C VAL A 54 14.38 9.82 12.92
N ASP A 55 13.45 9.23 13.67
CA ASP A 55 12.31 9.97 14.23
C ASP A 55 12.78 11.06 15.22
N ASN A 56 12.08 12.19 15.25
CA ASN A 56 12.42 13.31 16.13
C ASN A 56 11.78 13.13 17.52
N ASN A 57 12.42 12.33 18.37
CA ASN A 57 12.00 12.06 19.74
C ASN A 57 13.14 12.28 20.74
N ASP A 58 12.80 12.40 22.04
CA ASP A 58 13.74 12.72 23.12
C ASP A 58 14.92 11.73 23.23
N VAL A 59 14.69 10.45 22.91
CA VAL A 59 15.74 9.43 22.92
C VAL A 59 16.75 9.70 21.81
N ASN A 60 16.29 9.94 20.59
CA ASN A 60 17.18 10.28 19.47
C ASN A 60 17.81 11.67 19.67
N GLN A 61 17.13 12.63 20.29
CA GLN A 61 17.75 13.91 20.66
C GLN A 61 19.01 13.69 21.50
N LYS A 62 18.85 12.99 22.62
CA LYS A 62 19.94 12.78 23.58
C LYS A 62 21.04 11.84 23.10
N TYR A 63 20.68 10.79 22.36
CA TYR A 63 21.59 9.69 22.07
C TYR A 63 22.04 9.59 20.60
N PHE A 64 21.41 10.34 19.70
CA PHE A 64 21.78 10.41 18.28
C PHE A 64 22.18 11.83 17.87
N PHE A 65 21.25 12.80 17.96
CA PHE A 65 21.49 14.15 17.48
C PHE A 65 22.57 14.87 18.29
N ASP A 66 22.44 14.95 19.62
CA ASP A 66 23.40 15.65 20.48
C ASP A 66 24.80 15.01 20.48
N LEU A 67 24.91 13.72 20.16
CA LEU A 67 26.17 12.97 20.28
C LEU A 67 26.87 12.69 18.95
N HIS A 68 26.13 12.63 17.85
CA HIS A 68 26.64 12.05 16.60
C HIS A 68 26.35 12.90 15.36
N LEU A 69 25.42 13.88 15.41
CA LEU A 69 25.04 14.65 14.23
C LEU A 69 26.24 15.35 13.58
N ASP A 70 27.00 16.13 14.35
CA ASP A 70 28.13 16.90 13.84
C ASP A 70 29.17 15.99 13.16
N ASN A 71 29.56 14.88 13.82
CA ASN A 71 30.54 13.94 13.27
C ASN A 71 30.05 13.22 12.00
N LEU A 72 28.75 12.89 11.95
CA LEU A 72 28.14 12.30 10.75
C LEU A 72 28.18 13.29 9.59
N GLU A 73 27.74 14.53 9.80
CA GLU A 73 27.69 15.57 8.77
C GLU A 73 29.10 15.99 8.31
N GLU A 74 30.06 16.15 9.24
CA GLU A 74 31.47 16.41 8.91
C GLU A 74 32.11 15.29 8.09
N SER A 75 31.67 14.04 8.30
CA SER A 75 32.11 12.90 7.50
C SER A 75 31.42 12.85 6.12
N GLY A 76 30.45 13.72 5.85
CA GLY A 76 29.67 13.76 4.61
C GLY A 76 28.49 12.77 4.58
N ILE A 77 28.02 12.31 5.74
CA ILE A 77 26.79 11.52 5.87
C ILE A 77 25.62 12.47 6.08
N GLU A 78 24.57 12.33 5.28
CA GLU A 78 23.42 13.22 5.35
C GLU A 78 22.39 12.74 6.37
N VAL A 79 22.16 13.51 7.42
CA VAL A 79 21.07 13.25 8.37
C VAL A 79 19.84 14.06 7.95
N ARG A 80 18.85 13.39 7.39
CA ARG A 80 17.60 14.00 6.92
C ARG A 80 16.58 14.10 8.06
N ARG A 81 15.68 15.07 7.96
CA ARG A 81 14.55 15.27 8.88
C ARG A 81 13.24 14.97 8.17
N GLN A 82 12.29 14.35 8.87
CA GLN A 82 10.95 14.15 8.34
C GLN A 82 10.16 15.45 8.35
N HIS A 83 9.33 15.65 7.32
CA HIS A 83 8.38 16.78 7.28
C HIS A 83 6.94 16.35 7.59
N ILE A 84 6.70 15.04 7.77
CA ILE A 84 5.41 14.47 8.14
C ILE A 84 5.27 14.50 9.65
N SER A 85 4.15 15.00 10.17
CA SER A 85 3.86 15.12 11.60
C SER A 85 3.48 13.81 12.29
N LYS A 86 3.72 12.66 11.66
CA LYS A 86 3.42 11.33 12.19
C LYS A 86 4.69 10.70 12.73
N PHE A 87 4.53 9.92 13.79
CA PHE A 87 5.62 9.13 14.34
C PHE A 87 6.16 8.14 13.30
N ASN A 88 7.46 8.21 13.01
CA ASN A 88 8.10 7.30 12.08
C ASN A 88 8.60 6.06 12.81
N HIS A 89 7.75 5.01 12.84
CA HIS A 89 8.11 3.73 13.45
C HIS A 89 8.77 2.74 12.48
N ASN A 90 9.17 3.18 11.28
CA ASN A 90 9.81 2.28 10.32
C ASN A 90 11.16 1.77 10.85
N LYS A 91 11.55 0.57 10.43
CA LYS A 91 12.92 0.07 10.54
C LYS A 91 13.29 -0.59 9.22
N PHE A 92 13.95 0.16 8.37
CA PHE A 92 14.48 -0.38 7.14
C PHE A 92 15.80 0.26 6.74
N SER A 93 16.52 -0.44 5.87
CA SER A 93 17.67 0.10 5.16
C SER A 93 17.68 -0.38 3.73
N ILE A 94 18.24 0.45 2.86
CA ILE A 94 18.37 0.20 1.43
C ILE A 94 19.85 0.33 1.10
N ILE A 95 20.40 -0.65 0.41
CA ILE A 95 21.79 -0.66 -0.01
C ILE A 95 21.81 -0.76 -1.53
N ASP A 96 22.50 0.17 -2.17
CA ASP A 96 22.70 0.23 -3.63
C ASP A 96 21.40 0.21 -4.45
N ASN A 97 20.28 0.65 -3.86
CA ASN A 97 18.92 0.56 -4.43
C ASN A 97 18.56 -0.87 -4.92
N GLU A 98 19.12 -1.88 -4.28
CA GLU A 98 18.98 -3.29 -4.66
C GLU A 98 18.66 -4.18 -3.46
N THR A 99 19.41 -4.02 -2.36
CA THR A 99 19.17 -4.80 -1.14
C THR A 99 18.33 -3.99 -0.15
N PHE A 100 17.22 -4.58 0.27
CA PHE A 100 16.30 -4.05 1.25
C PHE A 100 16.36 -4.89 2.54
N ILE A 101 16.56 -4.23 3.67
CA ILE A 101 16.57 -4.85 5.00
C ILE A 101 15.42 -4.23 5.79
N THR A 102 14.55 -5.02 6.39
CA THR A 102 13.49 -4.52 7.29
C THR A 102 13.17 -5.51 8.40
N GLY A 103 12.46 -5.07 9.44
CA GLY A 103 12.02 -5.96 10.52
C GLY A 103 11.53 -5.18 11.73
N SER A 104 11.58 -5.83 12.89
CA SER A 104 11.26 -5.19 14.17
C SER A 104 12.47 -4.44 14.77
N TYR A 105 13.68 -4.81 14.34
CA TYR A 105 14.95 -4.36 14.92
C TYR A 105 15.23 -2.86 14.71
N ASN A 106 15.21 -2.08 15.80
CA ASN A 106 15.72 -0.70 15.80
C ASN A 106 17.25 -0.70 15.98
N TYR A 107 17.95 0.35 15.51
CA TYR A 107 19.40 0.43 15.57
C TYR A 107 19.87 0.94 16.93
N THR A 108 19.49 0.24 17.99
CA THR A 108 19.77 0.59 19.39
C THR A 108 20.64 -0.47 20.05
N ASN A 109 21.38 -0.09 21.09
CA ASN A 109 22.17 -1.08 21.85
C ASN A 109 21.27 -2.13 22.54
N LYS A 110 20.05 -1.75 22.92
CA LYS A 110 19.08 -2.63 23.59
C LYS A 110 18.45 -3.67 22.66
N ALA A 111 18.37 -3.39 21.36
CA ALA A 111 17.73 -4.31 20.41
C ALA A 111 18.43 -5.69 20.37
N ASN A 112 19.74 -5.75 20.66
CA ASN A 112 20.48 -7.01 20.81
C ASN A 112 20.02 -7.88 22.00
N GLN A 113 19.26 -7.32 22.95
CA GLN A 113 18.74 -8.03 24.13
C GLN A 113 17.25 -8.37 23.99
N ASN A 114 16.60 -7.86 22.95
CA ASN A 114 15.19 -8.10 22.67
C ASN A 114 15.01 -9.30 21.73
N PHE A 115 13.81 -9.87 21.74
CA PHE A 115 13.41 -10.80 20.69
C PHE A 115 12.99 -10.01 19.45
N GLU A 116 13.90 -9.91 18.48
CA GLU A 116 13.76 -9.11 17.27
C GLU A 116 13.98 -10.00 16.03
N ASN A 117 13.51 -9.54 14.88
CA ASN A 117 13.80 -10.17 13.60
C ASN A 117 14.11 -9.13 12.53
N ILE A 118 14.86 -9.56 11.51
CA ILE A 118 14.99 -8.86 10.24
C ILE A 118 14.77 -9.81 9.07
N VAL A 119 14.38 -9.24 7.94
CA VAL A 119 14.32 -9.84 6.63
C VAL A 119 15.27 -9.06 5.73
N VAL A 120 16.09 -9.79 4.98
CA VAL A 120 16.94 -9.24 3.92
C VAL A 120 16.39 -9.74 2.59
N GLU A 121 16.16 -8.81 1.67
CA GLU A 121 15.66 -9.08 0.34
C GLU A 121 16.47 -8.34 -0.72
N THR A 122 16.90 -9.04 -1.76
CA THR A 122 17.60 -8.46 -2.91
C THR A 122 16.62 -8.36 -4.07
N ASP A 123 15.92 -7.22 -4.13
CA ASP A 123 14.92 -6.93 -5.14
C ASP A 123 14.88 -5.42 -5.40
N THR A 124 15.21 -5.01 -6.63
CA THR A 124 15.29 -3.61 -7.04
C THR A 124 13.93 -2.90 -7.07
N ARG A 125 12.81 -3.63 -7.22
CA ARG A 125 11.46 -3.04 -7.15
C ARG A 125 11.11 -2.70 -5.73
N ILE A 126 11.39 -3.60 -4.78
CA ILE A 126 11.14 -3.35 -3.35
C ILE A 126 12.06 -2.24 -2.86
N ALA A 127 13.36 -2.34 -3.15
CA ALA A 127 14.33 -1.29 -2.81
C ALA A 127 13.91 0.07 -3.42
N GLY A 128 13.55 0.09 -4.71
CA GLY A 128 13.07 1.29 -5.40
C GLY A 128 11.80 1.88 -4.78
N PHE A 129 10.84 1.06 -4.36
CA PHE A 129 9.64 1.52 -3.64
C PHE A 129 10.00 2.20 -2.32
N TYR A 130 10.84 1.58 -1.49
CA TYR A 130 11.23 2.17 -0.22
C TYR A 130 12.16 3.39 -0.39
N THR A 131 12.91 3.48 -1.48
CA THR A 131 13.67 4.69 -1.85
C THR A 131 12.71 5.86 -2.11
N ARG A 132 11.57 5.61 -2.79
CA ARG A 132 10.53 6.63 -2.97
C ARG A 132 9.86 7.01 -1.65
N ILE A 133 9.61 6.04 -0.76
CA ILE A 133 9.08 6.32 0.60
C ILE A 133 10.04 7.23 1.38
N PHE A 134 11.35 6.95 1.33
CA PHE A 134 12.36 7.79 1.95
C PHE A 134 12.29 9.24 1.43
N LYS A 135 12.30 9.42 0.10
CA LYS A 135 12.17 10.76 -0.52
C LYS A 135 10.88 11.45 -0.08
N PHE A 136 9.76 10.73 -0.07
CA PHE A 136 8.47 11.24 0.41
C PHE A 136 8.49 11.65 1.87
N PHE A 137 9.36 11.10 2.73
CA PHE A 137 9.50 11.57 4.11
C PHE A 137 10.43 12.77 4.26
N THR A 138 11.48 12.84 3.43
CA THR A 138 12.58 13.79 3.64
C THR A 138 12.51 15.04 2.78
N ASP A 139 11.79 14.99 1.66
CA ASP A 139 11.64 16.13 0.74
C ASP A 139 10.18 16.57 0.67
N LYS A 140 9.92 17.77 1.18
CA LYS A 140 8.58 18.38 1.23
C LYS A 140 7.99 18.62 -0.16
N ASN A 141 8.84 18.80 -1.17
CA ASN A 141 8.42 19.10 -2.54
C ASN A 141 8.45 17.85 -3.43
N TYR A 142 8.77 16.67 -2.87
CA TYR A 142 8.80 15.43 -3.62
C TYR A 142 7.39 15.08 -4.10
N ILE A 143 7.26 14.93 -5.42
CA ILE A 143 6.08 14.36 -6.06
C ILE A 143 6.49 12.97 -6.53
N ASP A 144 5.78 11.95 -6.07
CA ASP A 144 6.08 10.60 -6.49
C ASP A 144 5.76 10.40 -7.98
N PRO A 145 6.66 9.77 -8.78
CA PRO A 145 6.41 9.54 -10.20
C PRO A 145 5.11 8.78 -10.49
N ASN A 146 4.65 7.91 -9.60
CA ASN A 146 3.37 7.23 -9.79
C ASN A 146 2.21 8.21 -9.55
N VAL A 147 2.32 9.09 -8.58
CA VAL A 147 1.32 10.15 -8.33
C VAL A 147 1.22 11.13 -9.51
N GLU A 148 2.31 11.40 -10.22
CA GLU A 148 2.27 12.19 -11.45
C GLU A 148 1.38 11.54 -12.52
N VAL A 149 1.41 10.22 -12.64
CA VAL A 149 0.53 9.48 -13.57
C VAL A 149 -0.96 9.74 -13.28
N LEU A 150 -1.34 9.89 -12.00
CA LEU A 150 -2.73 10.26 -11.65
C LEU A 150 -3.08 11.67 -12.15
N SER A 151 -2.13 12.59 -12.19
CA SER A 151 -2.37 13.95 -12.69
C SER A 151 -2.55 14.02 -14.21
N GLU A 152 -2.19 12.96 -14.94
CA GLU A 152 -2.27 12.90 -16.40
C GLU A 152 -3.54 12.20 -16.90
N ASN A 153 -4.15 11.38 -16.03
CA ASN A 153 -5.40 10.70 -16.32
C ASN A 153 -6.37 10.89 -15.14
N PHE A 154 -7.10 12.00 -15.19
CA PHE A 154 -8.03 12.35 -14.12
C PHE A 154 -9.16 11.34 -13.97
N GLU A 155 -9.68 10.76 -15.06
CA GLU A 155 -10.76 9.77 -14.96
C GLU A 155 -10.31 8.58 -14.10
N PHE A 156 -9.11 8.05 -14.35
CA PHE A 156 -8.53 6.99 -13.54
C PHE A 156 -8.21 7.44 -12.11
N ALA A 157 -7.65 8.64 -11.95
CA ALA A 157 -7.37 9.20 -10.64
C ALA A 157 -8.63 9.35 -9.80
N ASN A 158 -9.70 9.89 -10.37
CA ASN A 158 -11.00 10.01 -9.72
C ASN A 158 -11.55 8.64 -9.34
N LYS A 159 -11.51 7.64 -10.23
CA LYS A 159 -11.92 6.25 -9.93
C LYS A 159 -11.16 5.69 -8.71
N LEU A 160 -9.83 5.78 -8.67
CA LEU A 160 -9.04 5.29 -7.53
C LEU A 160 -9.27 6.09 -6.25
N ILE A 161 -9.18 7.42 -6.34
CA ILE A 161 -9.22 8.31 -5.18
C ILE A 161 -10.61 8.28 -4.53
N SER A 162 -11.68 8.34 -5.32
CA SER A 162 -13.06 8.26 -4.80
C SER A 162 -13.33 6.93 -4.09
N THR A 163 -12.81 5.83 -4.64
CA THR A 163 -12.98 4.48 -4.11
C THR A 163 -12.20 4.27 -2.81
N TYR A 164 -10.92 4.67 -2.77
CA TYR A 164 -10.01 4.22 -1.72
C TYR A 164 -9.47 5.31 -0.80
N TYR A 165 -9.46 6.58 -1.22
CA TYR A 165 -8.80 7.61 -0.42
C TYR A 165 -9.64 7.97 0.82
N PRO A 166 -9.04 7.97 2.03
CA PRO A 166 -9.75 8.28 3.25
C PRO A 166 -9.87 9.80 3.44
N PHE A 167 -10.80 10.46 2.74
CA PHE A 167 -10.99 11.91 2.84
C PHE A 167 -11.29 12.35 4.28
N SER A 168 -10.69 13.47 4.72
CA SER A 168 -11.22 14.20 5.87
C SER A 168 -12.55 14.86 5.51
N GLN A 169 -13.37 15.17 6.51
CA GLN A 169 -14.62 15.91 6.31
C GLN A 169 -14.38 17.23 5.56
N LYS A 170 -13.32 17.97 5.92
CA LYS A 170 -12.96 19.24 5.29
C LYS A 170 -12.62 19.07 3.82
N LEU A 171 -11.76 18.11 3.49
CA LEU A 171 -11.37 17.85 2.11
C LEU A 171 -12.55 17.35 1.28
N PHE A 172 -13.36 16.45 1.84
CA PHE A 172 -14.56 15.94 1.18
C PHE A 172 -15.53 17.07 0.84
N LEU A 173 -15.89 17.92 1.81
CA LEU A 173 -16.83 19.03 1.59
C LEU A 173 -16.39 19.97 0.46
N LYS A 174 -15.07 20.12 0.29
CA LYS A 174 -14.47 20.94 -0.76
C LYS A 174 -14.55 20.30 -2.14
N LEU A 175 -14.48 18.97 -2.22
CA LEU A 175 -14.39 18.21 -3.47
C LEU A 175 -15.67 17.43 -3.82
N LYS A 176 -16.68 17.40 -2.94
CA LYS A 176 -17.87 16.53 -3.01
C LYS A 176 -18.61 16.56 -4.36
N ASP A 177 -18.59 17.71 -5.03
CA ASP A 177 -19.32 17.88 -6.29
C ASP A 177 -18.53 17.28 -7.47
N GLN A 178 -17.20 17.23 -7.38
CA GLN A 178 -16.29 16.63 -8.36
C GLN A 178 -16.10 15.12 -8.15
N ILE A 179 -16.34 14.59 -6.94
CA ILE A 179 -16.14 13.18 -6.62
C ILE A 179 -17.30 12.31 -7.14
N ASN A 180 -16.97 11.19 -7.78
CA ASN A 180 -17.96 10.20 -8.22
C ASN A 180 -18.49 9.37 -7.03
N LEU A 181 -19.82 9.19 -6.99
CA LEU A 181 -20.45 8.33 -5.99
C LEU A 181 -20.22 6.84 -6.29
N GLY A 182 -20.16 6.48 -7.57
CA GLY A 182 -20.14 5.07 -8.00
C GLY A 182 -21.52 4.42 -7.84
N TYR A 183 -21.71 3.27 -8.48
CA TYR A 183 -22.98 2.52 -8.50
C TYR A 183 -22.70 1.02 -8.48
N CYS A 184 -23.67 0.22 -8.05
CA CYS A 184 -23.57 -1.23 -8.06
C CYS A 184 -24.98 -1.83 -8.04
N PHE A 185 -25.26 -2.69 -9.01
CA PHE A 185 -26.61 -3.22 -9.25
C PHE A 185 -26.53 -4.57 -9.95
N THR A 186 -27.62 -5.33 -9.86
CA THR A 186 -27.79 -6.56 -10.62
C THR A 186 -28.69 -6.34 -11.82
N HIS A 187 -28.44 -7.13 -12.86
CA HIS A 187 -29.25 -7.14 -14.07
C HIS A 187 -29.18 -8.52 -14.71
N GLU A 188 -30.26 -8.93 -15.38
CA GLU A 188 -30.27 -10.20 -16.12
C GLU A 188 -29.40 -10.09 -17.38
N ASN A 189 -28.48 -11.03 -17.58
CA ASN A 189 -27.68 -11.14 -18.81
C ASN A 189 -28.18 -12.24 -19.76
N GLY A 190 -29.34 -12.82 -19.47
CA GLY A 190 -29.97 -13.89 -20.23
C GLY A 190 -29.61 -15.31 -19.78
N LEU A 191 -28.67 -15.48 -18.85
CA LEU A 191 -28.33 -16.77 -18.24
C LEU A 191 -28.46 -16.75 -16.71
N TYR A 192 -27.97 -15.68 -16.07
CA TYR A 192 -28.04 -15.47 -14.62
C TYR A 192 -28.09 -13.96 -14.32
N ASN A 193 -28.26 -13.59 -13.05
CA ASN A 193 -28.16 -12.19 -12.65
C ASN A 193 -26.68 -11.80 -12.58
N GLU A 194 -26.29 -10.83 -13.38
CA GLU A 194 -24.93 -10.29 -13.37
C GLU A 194 -24.87 -9.03 -12.53
N ILE A 195 -23.84 -8.94 -11.69
CA ILE A 195 -23.54 -7.74 -10.92
C ILE A 195 -22.67 -6.79 -11.74
N SER A 196 -23.17 -5.58 -11.96
CA SER A 196 -22.47 -4.46 -12.59
C SER A 196 -22.13 -3.40 -11.55
N TYR A 197 -20.99 -2.74 -11.70
CA TYR A 197 -20.61 -1.64 -10.81
C TYR A 197 -19.68 -0.61 -11.44
N GLU A 198 -19.71 0.61 -10.89
CA GLU A 198 -18.82 1.71 -11.20
C GLU A 198 -18.08 2.19 -9.94
N PRO A 199 -16.74 2.32 -9.97
CA PRO A 199 -15.97 2.77 -8.82
C PRO A 199 -16.41 4.14 -8.28
N GLY A 200 -16.32 4.33 -6.97
CA GLY A 200 -16.76 5.55 -6.30
C GLY A 200 -16.84 5.44 -4.79
N LEU A 201 -17.38 6.48 -4.16
CA LEU A 201 -17.50 6.57 -2.70
C LEU A 201 -18.30 5.44 -2.04
N ILE A 202 -19.19 4.75 -2.76
CA ILE A 202 -19.92 3.60 -2.23
C ILE A 202 -19.01 2.45 -1.77
N PHE A 203 -17.77 2.39 -2.27
CA PHE A 203 -16.76 1.41 -1.88
C PHE A 203 -15.90 1.84 -0.68
N ASN A 204 -16.05 3.08 -0.19
CA ASN A 204 -15.14 3.65 0.80
C ASN A 204 -15.56 3.34 2.25
N PRO A 205 -14.81 2.51 3.00
CA PRO A 205 -15.26 2.04 4.31
C PRO A 205 -15.19 3.08 5.42
N LYS A 206 -14.43 4.18 5.24
CA LYS A 206 -14.38 5.27 6.23
C LYS A 206 -15.60 6.17 6.16
N PHE A 207 -16.34 6.16 5.06
CA PHE A 207 -17.59 6.90 4.90
C PHE A 207 -18.79 5.97 5.10
N LYS A 208 -18.95 5.42 6.32
CA LYS A 208 -20.25 4.90 6.74
C LYS A 208 -21.26 6.04 6.72
N LEU A 209 -22.13 6.10 5.71
CA LEU A 209 -23.29 6.98 5.51
C LEU A 209 -23.40 8.14 6.54
N HIS A 210 -22.42 9.05 6.54
CA HIS A 210 -22.50 10.26 7.34
C HIS A 210 -23.50 11.21 6.64
N LYS A 211 -24.15 12.11 7.39
CA LYS A 211 -25.27 12.94 6.90
C LYS A 211 -24.95 13.67 5.57
N GLU A 212 -23.71 14.04 5.37
CA GLU A 212 -23.19 14.77 4.21
C GLU A 212 -23.07 13.87 2.96
N LEU A 213 -22.72 12.59 3.12
CA LEU A 213 -22.76 11.63 2.02
C LEU A 213 -24.21 11.35 1.62
N ILE A 214 -25.09 11.19 2.60
CA ILE A 214 -26.54 11.02 2.38
C ILE A 214 -27.12 12.22 1.61
N TYR A 215 -26.77 13.45 2.01
CA TYR A 215 -27.20 14.66 1.32
C TYR A 215 -26.68 14.72 -0.14
N THR A 216 -25.41 14.34 -0.35
CA THR A 216 -24.81 14.32 -1.69
C THR A 216 -25.50 13.27 -2.57
N ILE A 217 -25.82 12.10 -2.01
CA ILE A 217 -26.60 11.05 -2.68
C ILE A 217 -28.00 11.57 -3.04
N SER A 218 -28.71 12.21 -2.11
CA SER A 218 -30.07 12.70 -2.36
C SER A 218 -30.10 13.82 -3.41
N ASP A 219 -29.12 14.72 -3.41
CA ASP A 219 -29.01 15.78 -4.42
C ASP A 219 -28.70 15.18 -5.80
N LYS A 220 -27.69 14.32 -5.90
CA LYS A 220 -27.30 13.71 -7.19
C LYS A 220 -28.41 12.81 -7.74
N LYS A 221 -29.16 12.10 -6.91
CA LYS A 221 -30.32 11.31 -7.33
C LYS A 221 -31.38 12.12 -8.09
N SER A 222 -31.63 13.37 -7.71
CA SER A 222 -32.55 14.25 -8.45
C SER A 222 -32.13 14.45 -9.92
N LYS A 223 -30.91 14.03 -10.29
CA LYS A 223 -30.29 14.13 -11.61
C LYS A 223 -30.17 12.77 -12.34
N GLY A 224 -30.79 11.68 -11.85
CA GLY A 224 -31.06 10.47 -12.67
C GLY A 224 -30.20 9.23 -12.45
N TYR A 225 -29.71 8.95 -11.23
CA TYR A 225 -28.94 7.72 -10.96
C TYR A 225 -29.84 6.53 -10.53
N PRO A 226 -29.74 5.35 -11.18
CA PRO A 226 -30.79 4.31 -11.17
C PRO A 226 -30.86 3.42 -9.92
N ASP A 227 -29.77 3.22 -9.15
CA ASP A 227 -29.70 2.13 -8.15
C ASP A 227 -29.95 2.57 -6.69
N LEU A 228 -30.33 3.84 -6.50
CA LEU A 228 -30.63 4.41 -5.19
C LEU A 228 -32.09 4.83 -5.19
N ASP A 229 -32.96 4.11 -4.47
CA ASP A 229 -34.40 4.41 -4.39
C ASP A 229 -34.69 5.63 -3.46
N SER A 230 -35.94 6.12 -3.41
CA SER A 230 -36.27 7.38 -2.71
C SER A 230 -36.13 7.28 -1.19
N ASN A 231 -35.97 6.06 -0.68
CA ASN A 231 -35.76 5.74 0.72
C ASN A 231 -34.27 5.48 1.04
N LEU A 232 -33.36 5.77 0.11
CA LEU A 232 -31.94 5.37 0.17
C LEU A 232 -31.75 3.85 0.27
N SER A 233 -32.76 3.07 -0.10
CA SER A 233 -32.61 1.63 -0.23
C SER A 233 -31.89 1.35 -1.55
N GLN A 234 -30.93 0.46 -1.43
CA GLN A 234 -30.05 -0.02 -2.46
C GLN A 234 -30.02 -1.53 -2.30
N GLU A 235 -29.77 -2.23 -3.39
CA GLU A 235 -29.76 -3.68 -3.42
C GLU A 235 -28.75 -4.29 -2.44
N PHE A 236 -27.60 -3.64 -2.28
CA PHE A 236 -26.50 -4.06 -1.42
C PHE A 236 -26.39 -3.19 -0.18
N ASN A 237 -25.73 -3.64 0.88
CA ASN A 237 -25.43 -2.78 2.03
C ASN A 237 -24.17 -1.94 1.78
N LEU A 238 -24.16 -0.66 2.19
CA LEU A 238 -22.96 0.20 2.13
C LEU A 238 -22.06 -0.01 3.37
N PRO A 239 -20.73 0.12 3.22
CA PRO A 239 -20.00 0.23 1.96
C PRO A 239 -20.01 -1.10 1.20
N ILE A 240 -20.02 -1.04 -0.13
CA ILE A 240 -19.93 -2.24 -0.97
C ILE A 240 -18.49 -2.73 -0.92
N THR A 241 -18.30 -4.01 -0.62
CA THR A 241 -16.97 -4.61 -0.50
C THR A 241 -16.63 -5.45 -1.73
N LYS A 242 -15.33 -5.54 -2.04
CA LYS A 242 -14.82 -6.48 -3.06
C LYS A 242 -15.27 -7.92 -2.78
N GLU A 243 -15.28 -8.32 -1.51
CA GLU A 243 -15.72 -9.65 -1.09
C GLU A 243 -17.20 -9.90 -1.41
N LEU A 244 -18.06 -8.89 -1.25
CA LEU A 244 -19.47 -8.99 -1.64
C LEU A 244 -19.61 -9.25 -3.14
N ILE A 245 -18.88 -8.50 -3.98
CA ILE A 245 -18.90 -8.67 -5.43
C ILE A 245 -18.44 -10.07 -5.83
N LEU A 246 -17.30 -10.50 -5.30
CA LEU A 246 -16.73 -11.82 -5.61
C LEU A 246 -17.66 -12.95 -5.16
N ASN A 247 -18.23 -12.85 -3.96
CA ASN A 247 -19.17 -13.85 -3.45
C ASN A 247 -20.46 -13.90 -4.27
N TYR A 248 -20.98 -12.74 -4.70
CA TYR A 248 -22.16 -12.69 -5.57
C TYR A 248 -21.90 -13.33 -6.94
N GLN A 249 -20.77 -12.99 -7.57
CA GLN A 249 -20.38 -13.61 -8.85
C GLN A 249 -20.22 -15.12 -8.72
N LEU A 250 -19.56 -15.58 -7.65
CA LEU A 250 -19.40 -17.00 -7.38
C LEU A 250 -20.72 -17.69 -7.10
N SER A 251 -21.63 -17.08 -6.34
CA SER A 251 -22.95 -17.66 -6.07
C SER A 251 -23.79 -17.77 -7.32
N GLU A 252 -23.79 -16.76 -8.20
CA GLU A 252 -24.56 -16.80 -9.44
C GLU A 252 -24.01 -17.83 -10.43
N ILE A 253 -22.68 -17.93 -10.56
CA ILE A 253 -22.04 -18.99 -11.36
C ILE A 253 -22.35 -20.37 -10.77
N ASN A 254 -22.30 -20.53 -9.45
CA ASN A 254 -22.62 -21.80 -8.80
C ASN A 254 -24.10 -22.16 -8.94
N ASN A 255 -25.01 -21.21 -8.81
CA ASN A 255 -26.44 -21.42 -9.02
C ASN A 255 -26.72 -21.83 -10.47
N PHE A 256 -26.10 -21.15 -11.44
CA PHE A 256 -26.17 -21.52 -12.85
C PHE A 256 -25.63 -22.94 -13.09
N ASN A 257 -24.42 -23.24 -12.59
CA ASN A 257 -23.80 -24.56 -12.71
C ASN A 257 -24.63 -25.64 -12.03
N TYR A 258 -25.21 -25.37 -10.86
CA TYR A 258 -26.06 -26.31 -10.14
C TYR A 258 -27.38 -26.56 -10.90
N GLN A 259 -27.99 -25.54 -11.48
CA GLN A 259 -29.16 -25.69 -12.34
C GLN A 259 -28.85 -26.47 -13.63
N THR A 260 -27.69 -26.23 -14.26
CA THR A 260 -27.25 -27.00 -15.44
C THR A 260 -26.77 -28.42 -15.11
N LEU A 261 -26.27 -28.68 -13.90
CA LEU A 261 -25.84 -30.01 -13.43
C LEU A 261 -26.99 -30.86 -12.87
N GLN A 262 -28.01 -30.25 -12.27
CA GLN A 262 -29.25 -30.95 -11.87
C GLN A 262 -30.03 -31.52 -13.07
N GLU A 263 -29.75 -31.03 -14.28
CA GLU A 263 -30.22 -31.64 -15.54
C GLU A 263 -29.40 -32.86 -15.98
N ILE A 264 -28.23 -33.15 -15.38
CA ILE A 264 -27.31 -34.20 -15.86
C ILE A 264 -27.01 -35.34 -14.87
N ALA A 265 -27.05 -35.17 -13.53
CA ALA A 265 -26.72 -36.33 -12.68
C ALA A 265 -27.30 -36.30 -11.27
N ASN A 266 -28.08 -37.33 -10.95
CA ASN A 266 -28.13 -37.91 -9.61
C ASN A 266 -26.74 -38.45 -9.27
N PHE A 267 -26.07 -37.93 -8.23
CA PHE A 267 -25.00 -38.68 -7.58
C PHE A 267 -24.86 -38.36 -6.09
N ASP A 268 -24.54 -39.42 -5.36
CA ASP A 268 -24.60 -39.64 -3.92
C ASP A 268 -23.34 -39.11 -3.19
N SER A 269 -23.50 -38.68 -1.94
CA SER A 269 -22.51 -37.88 -1.20
C SER A 269 -22.14 -38.51 0.14
N GLU A 270 -21.13 -39.39 0.17
CA GLU A 270 -20.44 -39.72 1.43
C GLU A 270 -18.96 -40.11 1.21
N LYS A 271 -18.04 -39.23 1.63
CA LYS A 271 -16.89 -39.52 2.53
C LYS A 271 -15.96 -38.30 2.64
N ILE A 272 -15.50 -38.02 3.87
CA ILE A 272 -14.44 -37.05 4.13
C ILE A 272 -13.10 -37.67 3.75
N ASP A 273 -12.34 -36.98 2.91
CA ASP A 273 -11.07 -37.40 2.32
C ASP A 273 -9.89 -36.63 2.92
N TYR A 274 -8.91 -37.35 3.46
CA TYR A 274 -7.68 -36.77 4.01
C TYR A 274 -6.74 -36.24 2.91
N GLU A 275 -6.87 -36.68 1.65
CA GLU A 275 -6.21 -36.04 0.50
C GLU A 275 -6.73 -34.62 0.27
N SER A 276 -8.01 -34.35 0.55
CA SER A 276 -8.56 -32.99 0.50
C SER A 276 -7.84 -32.05 1.46
N PHE A 277 -7.54 -32.48 2.69
CA PHE A 277 -6.85 -31.63 3.67
C PHE A 277 -5.39 -31.35 3.28
N ALA A 278 -4.69 -32.32 2.70
CA ALA A 278 -3.34 -32.11 2.17
C ALA A 278 -3.35 -31.15 0.97
N ASN A 279 -4.31 -31.32 0.07
CA ASN A 279 -4.56 -30.40 -1.05
C ASN A 279 -4.96 -29.00 -0.56
N ASP A 280 -5.68 -28.88 0.55
CA ASP A 280 -6.05 -27.60 1.16
C ASP A 280 -4.82 -26.90 1.76
N VAL A 281 -3.90 -27.64 2.39
CA VAL A 281 -2.64 -27.06 2.89
C VAL A 281 -1.76 -26.59 1.74
N GLU A 282 -1.58 -27.40 0.70
CA GLU A 282 -0.81 -27.02 -0.49
C GLU A 282 -1.48 -25.85 -1.23
N SER A 283 -2.80 -25.86 -1.36
CA SER A 283 -3.58 -24.76 -1.93
C SER A 283 -3.47 -23.49 -1.09
N ASN A 284 -3.43 -23.60 0.24
CA ASN A 284 -3.21 -22.48 1.14
C ASN A 284 -1.78 -21.94 1.05
N GLU A 285 -0.76 -22.80 0.92
CA GLU A 285 0.63 -22.39 0.69
C GLU A 285 0.80 -21.73 -0.68
N ILE A 286 0.17 -22.26 -1.72
CA ILE A 286 0.12 -21.65 -3.05
C ILE A 286 -0.65 -20.32 -3.00
N ALA A 287 -1.78 -20.25 -2.29
CA ALA A 287 -2.55 -19.03 -2.13
C ALA A 287 -1.78 -17.97 -1.34
N LEU A 288 -1.05 -18.36 -0.29
CA LEU A 288 -0.19 -17.49 0.50
C LEU A 288 1.00 -17.00 -0.33
N THR A 289 1.63 -17.90 -1.08
CA THR A 289 2.72 -17.59 -2.00
C THR A 289 2.23 -16.65 -3.10
N ASN A 290 1.07 -16.91 -3.69
CA ASN A 290 0.42 -16.05 -4.68
C ASN A 290 0.01 -14.71 -4.07
N TYR A 291 -0.45 -14.67 -2.82
CA TYR A 291 -0.78 -13.44 -2.11
C TYR A 291 0.47 -12.57 -1.94
N TYR A 292 1.57 -13.12 -1.43
CA TYR A 292 2.84 -12.40 -1.30
C TYR A 292 3.42 -12.02 -2.66
N THR A 293 3.40 -12.95 -3.62
CA THR A 293 3.84 -12.72 -4.99
C THR A 293 3.06 -11.60 -5.66
N ARG A 294 1.73 -11.56 -5.52
CA ARG A 294 0.89 -10.45 -6.01
C ARG A 294 1.22 -9.16 -5.28
N LYS A 295 1.43 -9.19 -3.96
CA LYS A 295 1.78 -8.00 -3.18
C LYS A 295 3.10 -7.37 -3.63
N PHE A 296 4.10 -8.16 -4.04
CA PHE A 296 5.39 -7.64 -4.49
C PHE A 296 5.45 -7.40 -6.01
N LYS A 297 4.82 -8.25 -6.83
CA LYS A 297 4.73 -8.06 -8.29
C LYS A 297 3.85 -6.87 -8.70
N THR A 298 3.00 -6.38 -7.82
CA THR A 298 2.14 -5.22 -8.10
C THR A 298 2.78 -3.88 -7.73
N ILE A 299 4.08 -3.86 -7.41
CA ILE A 299 4.87 -2.61 -7.37
C ILE A 299 5.28 -2.27 -8.80
N TYR A 300 4.62 -1.26 -9.34
CA TYR A 300 4.82 -0.78 -10.70
C TYR A 300 5.64 0.51 -10.71
N THR A 301 6.47 0.61 -11.73
CA THR A 301 7.07 1.89 -12.15
C THR A 301 6.01 2.78 -12.81
N SER A 302 6.26 4.09 -12.87
CA SER A 302 5.34 5.02 -13.54
C SER A 302 5.14 4.70 -15.02
N GLN A 303 6.15 4.13 -15.69
CA GLN A 303 6.03 3.65 -17.07
C GLN A 303 5.07 2.46 -17.17
N GLU A 304 5.25 1.42 -16.35
CA GLU A 304 4.37 0.24 -16.33
C GLU A 304 2.93 0.64 -15.99
N LEU A 305 2.74 1.59 -15.06
CA LEU A 305 1.40 2.12 -14.76
C LEU A 305 0.76 2.74 -16.00
N ARG A 306 1.47 3.58 -16.76
CA ARG A 306 0.93 4.17 -18.00
C ARG A 306 0.48 3.11 -19.00
N GLU A 307 1.25 2.03 -19.15
CA GLU A 307 0.89 0.91 -20.03
C GLU A 307 -0.35 0.15 -19.53
N ILE A 308 -0.44 -0.03 -18.21
CA ILE A 308 -1.58 -0.65 -17.52
C ILE A 308 -2.86 0.18 -17.69
N LEU A 309 -2.77 1.52 -17.62
CA LEU A 309 -3.92 2.42 -17.74
C LEU A 309 -4.64 2.28 -19.09
N LEU A 310 -3.94 1.86 -20.13
CA LEU A 310 -4.53 1.62 -21.45
C LEU A 310 -5.39 0.34 -21.52
N LYS A 311 -5.37 -0.51 -20.48
CA LYS A 311 -5.98 -1.85 -20.48
C LYS A 311 -7.31 -1.95 -19.72
N ASN A 312 -7.95 -0.82 -19.35
CA ASN A 312 -9.23 -0.79 -18.62
C ASN A 312 -9.27 -1.74 -17.40
N ILE A 313 -8.27 -1.66 -16.52
CA ILE A 313 -8.18 -2.53 -15.34
C ILE A 313 -9.35 -2.28 -14.39
N ASN A 314 -9.92 -3.37 -13.90
CA ASN A 314 -10.93 -3.36 -12.85
C ASN A 314 -10.30 -3.07 -11.49
N ILE A 315 -10.23 -1.78 -11.14
CA ILE A 315 -9.52 -1.32 -9.93
C ILE A 315 -10.12 -1.87 -8.63
N VAL A 316 -11.43 -2.14 -8.57
CA VAL A 316 -12.11 -2.65 -7.38
C VAL A 316 -11.62 -4.05 -7.04
N ILE A 317 -11.39 -4.88 -8.07
CA ILE A 317 -10.82 -6.21 -7.93
C ILE A 317 -9.29 -6.14 -7.79
N GLU A 318 -8.62 -5.22 -8.48
CA GLU A 318 -7.15 -5.06 -8.46
C GLU A 318 -6.67 -3.97 -7.49
N ASP A 319 -7.15 -4.02 -6.24
CA ASP A 319 -6.92 -3.01 -5.19
C ASP A 319 -5.45 -2.89 -4.73
N TYR A 320 -4.62 -3.90 -5.01
CA TYR A 320 -3.17 -3.84 -4.75
C TYR A 320 -2.48 -2.74 -5.57
N ILE A 321 -3.02 -2.36 -6.73
CA ILE A 321 -2.53 -1.22 -7.50
C ILE A 321 -2.58 0.04 -6.63
N TRP A 322 -3.69 0.27 -5.92
CA TRP A 322 -3.83 1.41 -5.02
C TRP A 322 -2.79 1.37 -3.88
N ILE A 323 -2.78 0.27 -3.14
CA ILE A 323 -2.01 0.13 -1.89
C ILE A 323 -0.51 0.25 -2.16
N ASN A 324 -0.02 -0.39 -3.22
CA ASN A 324 1.41 -0.53 -3.46
C ASN A 324 2.00 0.58 -4.32
N ASN A 325 1.18 1.44 -4.93
CA ASN A 325 1.69 2.44 -5.89
C ASN A 325 1.29 3.88 -5.58
N PHE A 326 0.17 4.10 -4.88
CA PHE A 326 -0.38 5.44 -4.71
C PHE A 326 -0.64 5.79 -3.24
N ALA A 327 -1.28 4.89 -2.49
CA ALA A 327 -1.73 5.17 -1.12
C ALA A 327 -0.66 5.77 -0.18
N PRO A 328 0.60 5.31 -0.19
CA PRO A 328 1.64 5.85 0.70
C PRO A 328 2.09 7.28 0.33
N PHE A 329 1.91 7.69 -0.92
CA PHE A 329 2.47 8.92 -1.50
C PHE A 329 1.42 10.04 -1.65
N LEU A 330 0.19 9.79 -1.22
CA LEU A 330 -0.91 10.75 -1.31
C LEU A 330 -1.17 11.44 0.03
N ASN A 331 -1.42 12.74 -0.04
CA ASN A 331 -1.87 13.58 1.06
C ASN A 331 -2.94 14.55 0.56
N GLU A 332 -3.62 15.25 1.48
CA GLU A 332 -4.72 16.14 1.11
C GLU A 332 -4.32 17.22 0.09
N THR A 333 -3.11 17.78 0.22
CA THR A 333 -2.60 18.79 -0.71
C THR A 333 -2.43 18.21 -2.11
N THR A 334 -1.88 17.00 -2.24
CA THR A 334 -1.76 16.32 -3.52
C THR A 334 -3.13 16.04 -4.14
N ILE A 335 -4.08 15.53 -3.35
CA ILE A 335 -5.44 15.25 -3.83
C ILE A 335 -6.11 16.53 -4.32
N GLU A 336 -6.03 17.63 -3.56
CA GLU A 336 -6.57 18.91 -4.02
C GLU A 336 -5.94 19.38 -5.33
N ASN A 337 -4.64 19.17 -5.52
CA ASN A 337 -3.96 19.59 -6.74
C ASN A 337 -4.38 18.76 -7.96
N ILE A 338 -4.61 17.45 -7.79
CA ILE A 338 -5.13 16.59 -8.85
C ILE A 338 -6.51 17.07 -9.30
N TYR A 339 -7.42 17.36 -8.36
CA TYR A 339 -8.79 17.82 -8.66
C TYR A 339 -8.88 19.28 -9.12
N LYS A 340 -7.85 20.09 -8.90
CA LYS A 340 -7.78 21.47 -9.42
C LYS A 340 -7.39 21.55 -10.89
N LYS A 341 -6.60 20.60 -11.41
CA LYS A 341 -6.11 20.61 -12.80
C LYS A 341 -7.21 20.39 -13.85
N GLU A 342 -8.36 19.90 -13.43
CA GLU A 342 -9.55 19.69 -14.28
C GLU A 342 -10.45 20.93 -14.41
N ASN A 343 -10.25 21.95 -13.57
CA ASN A 343 -10.93 23.24 -13.69
C ASN A 343 -10.07 24.20 -14.51
#